data_AF-A0A6G9W347-F1
#
_entry.id   AF-A0A6G9W347-F1
#
_cell.length_a   1.000
_cell.length_b   1.000
_cell.length_c   1.000
_cell.angle_alpha   90.00
_cell.angle_beta   90.00
_cell.angle_gamma   90.00
#
_symmetry.space_group_name_H-M   'P 1'
#
loop_
_entity.id
_entity.type
_entity.pdbx_description
1 polymer ?
#
loop_
_entity_poly.entity_id
_entity_poly.type
_entity_poly.pdbx_seq_one_letter_code
_entity_poly.pdbx_strand_id
1 'polypeptide(L)'
;MPRRYYKRPRTSRKKYSIQQKSFAFTAAANSTTSVEIVPATTVEGMRKVKHVTVNLSTSAATPIYWALVYVPQGTTPGALNIATSADETSFYEPNQFVMNCGLADPDAGPIRVWSPLARNLNDGDRILLLCTHVNSASLTIYALSRYAITY
;
A
#
# COMPACT_ATOMS: atom_id res chain seq x y z
N MET A 1 -1.68 24.41 54.10
CA MET A 1 -2.47 24.87 52.92
C MET A 1 -2.64 23.70 51.95
N PRO A 2 -3.86 23.30 51.57
CA PRO A 2 -4.05 22.17 50.65
C PRO A 2 -3.66 22.57 49.22
N ARG A 3 -2.77 21.80 48.59
CA ARG A 3 -2.38 22.00 47.18
C ARG A 3 -3.60 21.74 46.28
N ARG A 4 -4.09 22.78 45.59
CA ARG A 4 -5.13 22.62 44.55
C ARG A 4 -4.60 21.72 43.44
N TYR A 5 -5.19 20.53 43.30
CA TYR A 5 -4.92 19.61 42.21
C TYR A 5 -5.54 20.17 40.91
N TYR A 6 -4.74 20.82 40.08
CA TYR A 6 -5.18 21.21 38.73
C TYR A 6 -5.16 19.98 37.81
N LYS A 7 -6.35 19.51 37.39
CA LYS A 7 -6.46 18.52 36.30
C LYS A 7 -5.98 19.18 35.01
N ARG A 8 -4.83 18.74 34.49
CA ARG A 8 -4.37 19.12 33.14
C ARG A 8 -5.39 18.64 32.10
N PRO A 9 -5.76 19.47 31.11
CA PRO A 9 -6.70 19.06 30.07
C PRO A 9 -6.14 17.86 29.31
N ARG A 10 -6.88 16.74 29.35
CA ARG A 10 -6.58 15.49 28.63
C ARG A 10 -7.07 15.53 27.17
N THR A 11 -6.99 16.67 26.51
CA THR A 11 -7.25 16.72 25.07
C THR A 11 -6.00 16.22 24.35
N SER A 12 -5.89 14.89 24.22
CA SER A 12 -4.88 14.31 23.33
C SER A 12 -5.28 14.66 21.90
N ARG A 13 -4.65 15.71 21.34
CA ARG A 13 -4.75 15.98 19.91
C ARG A 13 -4.29 14.71 19.21
N LYS A 14 -5.18 14.08 18.44
CA LYS A 14 -4.86 12.86 17.71
C LYS A 14 -3.75 13.22 16.71
N LYS A 15 -2.54 12.76 16.98
CA LYS A 15 -1.36 13.01 16.13
C LYS A 15 -1.58 12.49 14.71
N TYR A 16 -2.29 11.37 14.57
CA TYR A 16 -2.57 10.77 13.27
C TYR A 16 -4.04 10.92 12.92
N SER A 17 -4.29 11.20 11.65
CA SER A 17 -5.59 11.03 11.00
C SER A 17 -5.63 9.68 10.29
N ILE A 18 -6.80 9.05 10.25
CA ILE A 18 -7.02 7.83 9.45
C ILE A 18 -7.57 8.28 8.10
N GLN A 19 -6.96 7.77 7.03
CA GLN A 19 -7.44 7.94 5.66
C GLN A 19 -7.96 6.61 5.13
N GLN A 20 -8.97 6.69 4.29
CA GLN A 20 -9.58 5.54 3.63
C GLN A 20 -9.92 5.88 2.18
N LYS A 21 -9.68 4.95 1.26
CA LYS A 21 -9.97 5.12 -0.16
C LYS A 21 -10.48 3.80 -0.73
N SER A 22 -11.62 3.84 -1.41
CA SER A 22 -12.07 2.73 -2.25
C SER A 22 -11.70 3.03 -3.69
N PHE A 23 -11.25 2.00 -4.41
CA PHE A 23 -10.89 2.11 -5.81
C PHE A 23 -11.05 0.77 -6.50
N ALA A 24 -11.24 0.82 -7.81
CA ALA A 24 -11.23 -0.34 -8.68
C ALA A 24 -10.28 -0.07 -9.85
N PHE A 25 -9.63 -1.12 -10.33
CA PHE A 25 -8.74 -1.02 -11.48
C PHE A 25 -8.70 -2.35 -12.23
N THR A 26 -8.31 -2.27 -13.50
CA THR A 26 -8.16 -3.44 -14.35
C THR A 26 -6.70 -3.83 -14.37
N ALA A 27 -6.37 -5.01 -13.83
CA ALA A 27 -5.07 -5.62 -13.99
C ALA A 27 -5.00 -6.29 -15.36
N ALA A 28 -4.03 -5.89 -16.18
CA ALA A 28 -3.81 -6.51 -17.48
C ALA A 28 -3.14 -7.87 -17.34
N ALA A 29 -3.45 -8.79 -18.27
CA ALA A 29 -2.85 -10.12 -18.32
C ALA A 29 -1.32 -10.06 -18.36
N ASN A 30 -0.67 -10.80 -17.45
CA ASN A 30 0.79 -10.93 -17.35
C ASN A 30 1.55 -9.59 -17.27
N SER A 31 0.91 -8.53 -16.79
CA SER A 31 1.51 -7.20 -16.71
C SER A 31 1.27 -6.55 -15.36
N THR A 32 2.31 -5.87 -14.86
CA THR A 32 2.24 -5.16 -13.58
C THR A 32 1.41 -3.90 -13.74
N THR A 33 0.31 -3.85 -13.00
CA THR A 33 -0.55 -2.67 -12.91
C THR A 33 -0.28 -1.96 -11.60
N SER A 34 -0.21 -0.63 -11.63
CA SER A 34 0.05 0.20 -10.45
C SER A 34 -1.13 1.10 -10.12
N VAL A 35 -1.42 1.26 -8.83
CA VAL A 35 -2.45 2.18 -8.34
C VAL A 35 -1.96 2.94 -7.12
N GLU A 36 -2.22 4.24 -7.08
CA GLU A 36 -1.82 5.09 -5.96
C GLU A 36 -2.73 4.90 -4.74
N ILE A 37 -2.13 4.39 -3.66
CA ILE A 37 -2.77 4.30 -2.34
C ILE A 37 -2.63 5.62 -1.60
N VAL A 38 -1.39 6.10 -1.48
CA VAL A 38 -1.09 7.41 -0.90
C VAL A 38 -0.59 8.31 -2.02
N PRO A 39 -1.36 9.33 -2.41
CA PRO A 39 -0.98 10.20 -3.51
C PRO A 39 0.22 11.07 -3.12
N ALA A 40 0.98 11.45 -4.14
CA ALA A 40 1.98 12.50 -4.04
C ALA A 40 1.30 13.84 -3.67
N THR A 41 2.02 14.70 -2.97
CA THR A 41 1.55 16.05 -2.63
C THR A 41 2.65 17.05 -2.86
N THR A 42 2.33 18.22 -3.41
CA THR A 42 3.24 19.36 -3.58
C THR A 42 3.41 20.21 -2.33
N VAL A 43 2.92 19.73 -1.19
CA VAL A 43 2.99 20.45 0.08
C VAL A 43 4.33 20.15 0.73
N GLU A 44 5.11 21.20 0.97
CA GLU A 44 6.37 21.09 1.70
C GLU A 44 6.15 20.59 3.12
N GLY A 45 7.07 19.74 3.59
CA GLY A 45 7.00 19.10 4.90
C GLY A 45 6.93 17.59 4.82
N MET A 46 7.26 16.94 5.93
CA MET A 46 7.36 15.49 5.99
C MET A 46 6.05 14.88 6.51
N ARG A 47 5.36 14.14 5.65
CA ARG A 47 4.23 13.31 6.05
C ARG A 47 4.74 11.98 6.59
N LYS A 48 4.17 11.48 7.68
CA LYS A 48 4.49 10.12 8.17
C LYS A 48 3.29 9.22 8.02
N VAL A 49 3.44 8.17 7.20
CA VAL A 49 2.42 7.16 6.93
C VAL A 49 2.76 5.86 7.67
N LYS A 50 1.75 5.22 8.24
CA LYS A 50 1.86 3.95 8.97
C LYS A 50 0.64 3.06 8.79
N HIS A 51 0.83 1.77 9.05
CA HIS A 51 -0.24 0.78 9.15
C HIS A 51 -1.12 0.76 7.90
N VAL A 52 -0.47 0.68 6.74
CA VAL A 52 -1.19 0.56 5.47
C VAL A 52 -1.87 -0.79 5.44
N THR A 53 -3.18 -0.78 5.23
CA THR A 53 -4.02 -1.96 5.05
C THR A 53 -4.74 -1.83 3.73
N VAL A 54 -4.83 -2.92 2.98
CA VAL A 54 -5.62 -2.99 1.75
C VAL A 54 -6.44 -4.26 1.80
N ASN A 55 -7.76 -4.12 1.73
CA ASN A 55 -8.64 -5.26 1.50
C ASN A 55 -8.87 -5.35 -0.01
N LEU A 56 -8.73 -6.55 -0.56
CA LEU A 56 -8.83 -6.81 -1.99
C LEU A 56 -9.93 -7.83 -2.27
N SER A 57 -10.55 -7.71 -3.43
CA SER A 57 -11.48 -8.69 -4.01
C SER A 57 -11.39 -8.59 -5.52
N THR A 58 -11.60 -9.71 -6.22
CA THR A 58 -11.44 -9.77 -7.67
C THR A 58 -12.64 -10.39 -8.34
N SER A 59 -12.83 -10.05 -9.61
CA SER A 59 -13.93 -10.58 -10.43
C SER A 59 -13.79 -12.06 -10.79
N ALA A 60 -12.60 -12.65 -10.60
CA ALA A 60 -12.33 -14.07 -10.84
C ALA A 60 -11.38 -14.64 -9.78
N ALA A 61 -11.48 -15.96 -9.61
CA ALA A 61 -10.63 -16.78 -8.77
C ALA A 61 -9.27 -17.05 -9.43
N THR A 62 -8.39 -16.05 -9.42
CA THR A 62 -7.01 -16.24 -9.89
C THR A 62 -6.04 -15.67 -8.87
N PRO A 63 -4.94 -16.37 -8.54
CA PRO A 63 -3.92 -15.85 -7.66
C PRO A 63 -3.32 -14.53 -8.18
N ILE A 64 -3.13 -13.58 -7.26
CA ILE A 64 -2.61 -12.24 -7.56
C ILE A 64 -1.36 -12.01 -6.74
N TYR A 65 -0.28 -11.68 -7.43
CA TYR A 65 0.93 -11.19 -6.80
C TYR A 65 0.77 -9.71 -6.56
N TRP A 66 1.12 -9.24 -5.38
CA TRP A 66 1.00 -7.84 -5.01
C TRP A 66 2.23 -7.34 -4.25
N ALA A 67 2.49 -6.05 -4.38
CA ALA A 67 3.48 -5.33 -3.57
C ALA A 67 2.96 -3.95 -3.18
N LEU A 68 3.28 -3.54 -1.95
CA LEU A 68 3.19 -2.15 -1.53
C LEU A 68 4.58 -1.53 -1.68
N VAL A 69 4.70 -0.51 -2.52
CA VAL A 69 5.98 0.09 -2.88
C VAL A 69 5.99 1.57 -2.56
N TYR A 70 7.04 2.01 -1.87
CA TYR A 70 7.37 3.41 -1.70
C TYR A 70 8.10 3.91 -2.93
N VAL A 71 7.60 4.98 -3.55
CA VAL A 71 8.18 5.54 -4.78
C VAL A 71 8.64 6.96 -4.50
N PRO A 72 9.96 7.20 -4.49
CA PRO A 72 10.52 8.54 -4.38
C PRO A 72 10.06 9.47 -5.52
N GLN A 73 10.01 10.77 -5.24
CA GLN A 73 9.80 11.78 -6.28
C GLN A 73 10.77 11.60 -7.46
N GLY A 74 10.28 11.78 -8.69
CA GLY A 74 11.08 11.66 -9.90
C GLY A 74 11.40 10.21 -10.34
N THR A 75 10.96 9.21 -9.58
CA THR A 75 11.13 7.79 -9.96
C THR A 75 9.82 7.14 -10.39
N THR A 76 9.96 6.06 -11.16
CA THR A 76 8.87 5.19 -11.59
C THR A 76 8.99 3.83 -10.90
N PRO A 77 7.87 3.20 -10.50
CA PRO A 77 7.91 1.83 -10.00
C PRO A 77 8.40 0.88 -11.09
N GLY A 78 9.18 -0.13 -10.71
CA GLY A 78 9.51 -1.27 -11.55
C GLY A 78 8.33 -2.22 -11.75
N ALA A 79 8.52 -3.23 -12.60
CA ALA A 79 7.59 -4.35 -12.71
C ALA A 79 7.81 -5.37 -11.59
N LEU A 80 6.79 -6.16 -11.28
CA LEU A 80 6.89 -7.34 -10.44
C LEU A 80 7.43 -8.50 -11.28
N ASN A 81 8.50 -9.13 -10.80
CA ASN A 81 9.08 -10.29 -11.45
C ASN A 81 8.39 -11.54 -10.91
N ILE A 82 7.78 -12.32 -11.80
CA ILE A 82 7.19 -13.61 -11.47
C ILE A 82 8.07 -14.69 -12.08
N ALA A 83 8.54 -15.63 -11.27
CA ALA A 83 9.28 -16.78 -11.77
C ALA A 83 8.39 -17.63 -12.68
N THR A 84 8.83 -17.84 -13.93
CA THR A 84 8.16 -18.72 -14.91
C THR A 84 8.88 -20.06 -15.08
N SER A 85 10.06 -20.21 -14.48
CA SER A 85 10.85 -21.44 -14.40
C SER A 85 11.09 -21.81 -12.93
N ALA A 86 11.78 -22.93 -12.69
CA ALA A 86 12.17 -23.35 -11.33
C ALA A 86 13.27 -22.47 -10.70
N ASP A 87 13.76 -21.46 -11.41
CA ASP A 87 14.81 -20.56 -10.92
C ASP A 87 14.22 -19.45 -10.04
N GLU A 88 14.86 -19.20 -8.90
CA GLU A 88 14.47 -18.13 -8.00
C GLU A 88 14.83 -16.77 -8.60
N THR A 89 13.89 -15.82 -8.56
CA THR A 89 14.10 -14.45 -9.03
C THR A 89 13.65 -13.45 -7.97
N SER A 90 14.33 -12.30 -7.88
CA SER A 90 13.93 -11.24 -6.95
C SER A 90 12.58 -10.65 -7.38
N PHE A 91 11.62 -10.61 -6.46
CA PHE A 91 10.24 -10.21 -6.76
C PHE A 91 10.09 -8.77 -7.24
N TYR A 92 10.92 -7.85 -6.73
CA TYR A 92 10.92 -6.45 -7.11
C TYR A 92 12.27 -5.80 -6.85
N GLU A 93 12.74 -4.97 -7.78
CA GLU A 93 13.98 -4.22 -7.63
C GLU A 93 13.79 -2.72 -7.91
N PRO A 94 14.40 -1.81 -7.10
CA PRO A 94 15.17 -2.09 -5.88
C PRO A 94 14.33 -2.56 -4.68
N ASN A 95 14.74 -3.64 -4.02
CA ASN A 95 13.99 -4.22 -2.89
C ASN A 95 13.80 -3.25 -1.70
N GLN A 96 14.70 -2.28 -1.51
CA GLN A 96 14.61 -1.28 -0.42
C GLN A 96 13.32 -0.43 -0.43
N PHE A 97 12.63 -0.39 -1.57
CA PHE A 97 11.38 0.35 -1.75
C PHE A 97 10.14 -0.49 -1.43
N VAL A 98 10.28 -1.80 -1.30
CA VAL A 98 9.17 -2.68 -0.93
C VAL A 98 8.84 -2.47 0.55
N MET A 99 7.56 -2.18 0.82
CA MET A 99 7.02 -2.06 2.18
C MET A 99 6.39 -3.35 2.66
N ASN A 100 5.78 -4.10 1.75
CA ASN A 100 5.31 -5.47 1.93
C ASN A 100 4.99 -6.08 0.55
N CYS A 101 4.93 -7.40 0.45
CA CYS A 101 4.56 -8.13 -0.75
C CYS A 101 3.93 -9.48 -0.40
N GLY A 102 3.28 -10.11 -1.38
CA GLY A 102 2.77 -11.46 -1.22
C GLY A 102 1.98 -11.97 -2.41
N LEU A 103 1.50 -13.21 -2.27
CA LEU A 103 0.54 -13.85 -3.15
C LEU A 103 -0.82 -13.87 -2.43
N ALA A 104 -1.87 -13.45 -3.12
CA ALA A 104 -3.24 -13.51 -2.64
C ALA A 104 -4.02 -14.53 -3.46
N ASP A 105 -4.67 -15.47 -2.79
CA ASP A 105 -5.59 -16.42 -3.39
C ASP A 105 -7.04 -15.99 -3.11
N PRO A 106 -7.82 -15.59 -4.13
CA PRO A 106 -9.21 -15.16 -3.94
C PRO A 106 -10.14 -16.25 -3.40
N ASP A 107 -9.82 -17.54 -3.58
CA ASP A 107 -10.67 -18.64 -3.11
C ASP A 107 -10.46 -18.96 -1.63
N ALA A 108 -9.34 -18.53 -1.05
CA ALA A 108 -9.00 -18.77 0.36
C ALA A 108 -9.77 -17.87 1.36
N GLY A 109 -10.63 -16.97 0.87
CA GLY A 109 -11.45 -16.06 1.67
C GLY A 109 -11.02 -14.59 1.57
N PRO A 110 -11.41 -13.73 2.52
CA PRO A 110 -11.16 -12.30 2.44
C PRO A 110 -9.66 -11.96 2.38
N ILE A 111 -9.23 -11.34 1.27
CA ILE A 111 -7.84 -10.93 1.09
C ILE A 111 -7.60 -9.64 1.86
N ARG A 112 -6.79 -9.72 2.92
CA ARG A 112 -6.31 -8.56 3.69
C ARG A 112 -4.80 -8.46 3.63
N VAL A 113 -4.34 -7.41 2.98
CA VAL A 113 -2.94 -6.98 2.95
C VAL A 113 -2.69 -6.00 4.09
N TRP A 114 -1.60 -6.18 4.81
CA TRP A 114 -1.19 -5.27 5.89
C TRP A 114 0.32 -5.04 5.88
N SER A 115 0.78 -3.79 5.91
CA SER A 115 2.18 -3.44 6.15
C SER A 115 2.34 -2.73 7.50
N PRO A 116 3.17 -3.26 8.42
CA PRO A 116 3.51 -2.57 9.66
C PRO A 116 4.50 -1.41 9.44
N LEU A 117 5.16 -1.35 8.29
CA LEU A 117 6.24 -0.42 8.03
C LEU A 117 5.74 1.03 7.99
N ALA A 118 6.51 1.91 8.62
CA ALA A 118 6.31 3.34 8.55
C ALA A 118 7.20 3.96 7.48
N ARG A 119 6.69 4.93 6.72
CA ARG A 119 7.50 5.73 5.79
C ARG A 119 7.28 7.22 6.04
N ASN A 120 8.38 7.95 5.90
CA ASN A 120 8.35 9.39 5.76
C ASN A 120 8.18 9.67 4.27
N LEU A 121 7.16 10.44 3.91
CA LEU A 121 6.90 10.90 2.55
C LEU A 121 7.18 12.40 2.53
N ASN A 122 8.13 12.82 1.70
CA ASN A 122 8.34 14.22 1.39
C ASN A 122 7.38 14.66 0.26
N ASP A 123 7.63 15.85 -0.27
CA ASP A 123 6.98 16.31 -1.50
C ASP A 123 7.25 15.30 -2.64
N GLY A 124 6.22 15.00 -3.43
CA GLY A 124 6.32 14.12 -4.60
C GLY A 124 6.43 12.62 -4.30
N ASP A 125 6.75 12.23 -3.06
CA ASP A 125 6.81 10.83 -2.64
C ASP A 125 5.39 10.24 -2.54
N ARG A 126 5.26 8.99 -3.00
CA ARG A 126 3.98 8.27 -3.04
C ARG A 126 4.12 6.81 -2.64
N ILE A 127 2.99 6.19 -2.31
CA ILE A 127 2.91 4.75 -2.04
C ILE A 127 1.93 4.12 -3.03
N LEU A 128 2.42 3.14 -3.77
CA LEU A 128 1.66 2.43 -4.79
C LEU A 128 1.35 1.01 -4.35
N LEU A 129 0.20 0.52 -4.77
CA LEU A 129 -0.09 -0.91 -4.88
C LEU A 129 0.30 -1.35 -6.28
N LEU A 130 1.20 -2.32 -6.37
CA LEU A 130 1.48 -3.05 -7.59
C LEU A 130 0.74 -4.38 -7.53
N CYS A 131 0.10 -4.77 -8.63
CA CYS A 131 -0.54 -6.07 -8.78
C CYS A 131 -0.21 -6.66 -10.15
N THR A 132 -0.04 -7.98 -10.19
CA THR A 132 0.08 -8.76 -11.41
C THR A 132 -0.53 -10.14 -11.22
N HIS A 133 -0.93 -10.78 -12.30
CA HIS A 133 -1.49 -12.12 -12.30
C HIS A 133 -1.09 -12.89 -13.56
N VAL A 134 -1.15 -14.21 -13.48
CA VAL A 134 -0.79 -15.12 -14.59
C VAL A 134 -1.97 -15.53 -15.48
N ASN A 135 -3.17 -14.97 -15.23
CA ASN A 135 -4.33 -15.22 -16.10
C ASN A 135 -4.13 -14.65 -17.52
N SER A 136 -4.69 -15.32 -18.52
CA SER A 136 -4.70 -14.87 -19.92
C SER A 136 -5.66 -13.70 -20.17
N ALA A 137 -6.69 -13.54 -19.34
CA ALA A 137 -7.65 -12.43 -19.43
C ALA A 137 -7.36 -11.35 -18.38
N SER A 138 -7.75 -10.10 -18.68
CA SER A 138 -7.64 -9.01 -17.70
C SER A 138 -8.60 -9.22 -16.53
N LEU A 139 -8.19 -8.79 -15.33
CA LEU A 139 -8.94 -8.96 -14.09
C LEU A 139 -9.36 -7.61 -13.52
N THR A 140 -10.62 -7.47 -13.11
CA THR A 140 -11.03 -6.29 -12.34
C THR A 140 -10.79 -6.55 -10.86
N ILE A 141 -10.02 -5.66 -10.23
CA ILE A 141 -9.68 -5.69 -8.82
C ILE A 141 -10.42 -4.56 -8.11
N TYR A 142 -11.19 -4.91 -7.08
CA TYR A 142 -11.83 -3.99 -6.16
C TYR A 142 -11.02 -3.92 -4.87
N ALA A 143 -10.75 -2.72 -4.41
CA ALA A 143 -9.90 -2.51 -3.26
C ALA A 143 -10.42 -1.42 -2.33
N LEU A 144 -10.12 -1.58 -1.05
CA LEU A 144 -10.24 -0.54 -0.03
C LEU A 144 -8.93 -0.42 0.71
N SER A 145 -8.29 0.75 0.63
CA SER A 145 -7.11 1.06 1.42
C SER A 145 -7.48 1.86 2.66
N ARG A 146 -6.75 1.62 3.74
CA ARG A 146 -6.79 2.40 4.98
C ARG A 146 -5.38 2.55 5.52
N TYR A 147 -5.04 3.76 5.96
CA TYR A 147 -3.74 4.05 6.55
C TYR A 147 -3.82 5.20 7.56
N ALA A 148 -2.85 5.28 8.45
CA ALA A 148 -2.68 6.41 9.37
C ALA A 148 -1.66 7.40 8.81
N ILE A 149 -1.98 8.69 8.82
CA ILE A 149 -1.11 9.76 8.32
C ILE A 149 -1.08 10.95 9.28
N THR A 150 0.12 11.52 9.45
CA THR A 150 0.35 12.84 10.06
C THR A 150 1.12 13.69 9.07
N TYR A 151 0.87 14.99 9.12
CA TYR A 151 1.64 16.03 8.46
C TYR A 151 2.61 16.65 9.45
#